data_AF-A0A178JAD8-F1
#
_entry.id   AF-A0A178JAD8-F1
#
_cell.length_a   1.000
_cell.length_b   1.000
_cell.length_c   1.000
_cell.angle_alpha   90.00
_cell.angle_beta   90.00
_cell.angle_gamma   90.00
#
_symmetry.space_group_name_H-M   'P 1'
#
loop_
_entity.id
_entity.type
_entity.pdbx_description
1 polymer ?
#
loop_
_entity_poly.entity_id
_entity_poly.type
_entity_poly.pdbx_seq_one_letter_code
_entity_poly.pdbx_strand_id
1 'polypeptide(L)' 'MHGVVVSQTITQSLDGQRRYLNVRLDRGDTVLVTAPTASTCPEGSIIVLQEEPNKFGKSSSYRFSSCSSK' A
#
# COMPACT_ATOMS: atom_id res chain seq x y z
N MET A 1 -7.54 -8.61 0.66
CA MET A 1 -6.36 -9.17 -0.04
C MET A 1 -5.12 -8.89 0.79
N HIS A 2 -4.13 -9.78 0.76
CA HIS A 2 -2.85 -9.54 1.45
C HIS A 2 -1.74 -9.19 0.46
N GLY A 3 -0.68 -8.59 0.99
CA GLY A 3 0.55 -8.36 0.26
C GLY A 3 1.70 -8.06 1.21
N VAL A 4 2.92 -8.10 0.67
CA VAL A 4 4.15 -7.83 1.40
C VAL A 4 4.73 -6.51 0.94
N VAL A 5 5.09 -5.64 1.88
CA VAL A 5 5.79 -4.38 1.57
C VAL A 5 7.18 -4.72 1.03
N VAL A 6 7.47 -4.31 -0.19
CA VAL A 6 8.77 -4.46 -0.85
C VAL A 6 9.63 -3.23 -0.62
N SER A 7 9.01 -2.04 -0.58
CA SER A 7 9.71 -0.82 -0.22
C SER A 7 8.71 0.24 0.24
N GLN A 8 9.20 1.27 0.93
CA GLN A 8 8.40 2.43 1.31
C GLN A 8 9.13 3.73 1.04
N THR A 9 8.35 4.76 0.72
CA THR A 9 8.85 6.14 0.55
C THR A 9 7.92 7.08 1.31
N ILE A 10 8.50 8.00 2.09
CA ILE A 10 7.76 9.11 2.70
C ILE A 10 8.16 10.38 1.97
N THR A 11 7.17 11.11 1.47
CA THR A 11 7.38 12.44 0.88
C THR A 11 6.82 13.51 1.83
N GLN A 12 7.49 14.66 1.86
CA GLN A 12 7.05 15.84 2.61
C GLN A 12 6.55 16.88 1.60
N SER A 13 5.39 17.46 1.87
CA SER A 13 4.80 18.57 1.14
C SER A 13 4.39 19.66 2.14
N LEU A 14 3.94 20.82 1.63
CA LEU A 14 3.47 21.92 2.47
C LEU A 14 2.23 21.54 3.30
N ASP A 15 1.41 20.61 2.78
CA ASP A 15 0.18 20.12 3.41
C ASP A 15 0.40 18.90 4.32
N GLY A 16 1.64 18.41 4.45
CA GLY A 16 1.99 17.31 5.33
C GLY A 16 2.80 16.22 4.65
N GLN A 17 2.79 15.03 5.26
CA GLN A 17 3.54 13.88 4.77
C GLN A 17 2.61 12.89 4.05
N ARG A 18 3.14 12.22 3.04
CA ARG A 18 2.47 11.10 2.38
C ARG A 18 3.40 9.89 2.41
N ARG A 19 2.86 8.73 2.81
CA ARG A 19 3.58 7.46 2.77
C ARG A 19 3.08 6.62 1.61
N TYR A 20 4.02 6.17 0.80
CA TYR A 20 3.79 5.27 -0.31
C TYR A 20 4.45 3.93 -0.02
N LEU A 21 3.73 2.85 -0.29
CA LEU A 21 4.20 1.48 -0.15
C LEU A 21 4.17 0.81 -1.53
N ASN A 22 5.29 0.21 -1.93
CA ASN A 22 5.31 -0.76 -3.01
C ASN A 22 5.00 -2.12 -2.40
N VAL A 23 3.91 -2.74 -2.84
CA VAL A 23 3.38 -3.96 -2.24
C VAL A 23 3.32 -5.05 -3.28
N ARG A 24 3.99 -6.17 -3.00
CA ARG A 24 3.84 -7.38 -3.80
C ARG A 24 2.60 -8.11 -3.33
N LEU A 25 1.60 -8.20 -4.21
CA LEU A 25 0.38 -8.95 -3.98
C LEU A 25 0.65 -10.45 -4.04
N ASP A 26 -0.24 -11.25 -3.45
CA ASP A 26 -0.14 -12.72 -3.48
C ASP A 26 -0.13 -13.29 -4.91
N ARG A 27 -0.70 -12.56 -5.87
CA ARG A 27 -0.71 -12.91 -7.30
C ARG A 27 0.59 -12.58 -8.05
N GLY A 28 1.59 -12.03 -7.37
CA GLY A 28 2.91 -11.69 -7.92
C GLY A 28 3.07 -10.25 -8.42
N ASP A 29 1.97 -9.58 -8.76
CA ASP A 29 2.01 -8.18 -9.17
C ASP A 29 2.47 -7.26 -8.04
N THR A 30 3.23 -6.21 -8.40
CA THR A 30 3.55 -5.13 -7.47
C THR A 30 2.66 -3.93 -7.72
N VAL A 31 2.06 -3.40 -6.66
CA VAL A 31 1.17 -2.23 -6.72
C VAL A 31 1.66 -1.14 -5.78
N LEU A 32 1.45 0.11 -6.19
CA LEU A 32 1.72 1.29 -5.36
C LEU A 32 0.44 1.64 -4.59
N VAL A 33 0.55 1.75 -3.27
CA VAL A 33 -0.56 2.16 -2.40
C VAL A 33 -0.12 3.26 -1.44
N THR A 34 -1.04 4.17 -1.12
CA THR A 34 -0.83 5.19 -0.09
C THR A 34 -1.27 4.64 1.26
N ALA A 35 -0.46 4.85 2.30
CA ALA A 35 -0.77 4.48 3.68
C ALA A 35 -0.74 5.73 4.60
N PRO A 36 -1.47 5.71 5.72
CA PRO A 36 -1.34 6.74 6.75
C PRO A 36 0.12 6.84 7.23
N THR A 37 0.63 8.05 7.36
CA THR A 37 2.01 8.29 7.82
C THR A 37 2.26 7.83 9.26
N ALA A 38 1.20 7.79 10.07
CA ALA A 38 1.20 7.25 11.43
C ALA A 38 1.33 5.71 11.48
N SER A 39 1.07 4.99 10.38
CA SER A 39 1.23 3.54 10.33
C SER A 39 2.68 3.17 10.02
N THR A 40 3.36 2.47 10.92
CA THR A 40 4.73 1.98 10.70
C THR A 40 4.67 0.66 9.91
N CYS A 41 5.08 0.71 8.64
CA CYS A 41 5.03 -0.40 7.70
C CYS A 41 6.36 -0.53 6.96
N PRO A 42 7.40 -1.06 7.63
CA PRO A 42 8.69 -1.30 6.99
C PRO A 42 8.59 -2.35 5.88
N GLU A 43 9.66 -2.46 5.11
CA GLU A 43 9.85 -3.56 4.17
C GLU A 43 9.74 -4.91 4.91
N GLY A 44 9.09 -5.89 4.25
CA GLY A 44 8.79 -7.21 4.81
C GLY A 44 7.50 -7.30 5.63
N SER A 45 6.87 -6.16 5.97
CA SER A 45 5.57 -6.17 6.66
C SER A 45 4.46 -6.76 5.81
N ILE A 46 3.52 -7.44 6.48
CA ILE A 46 2.30 -7.94 5.85
C ILE A 46 1.24 -6.85 5.96
N ILE A 47 0.60 -6.53 4.84
CA ILE A 47 -0.48 -5.54 4.81
C ILE A 47 -1.77 -6.15 4.27
N VAL A 48 -2.89 -5.56 4.71
CA VAL A 48 -4.22 -5.86 4.21
C VAL A 48 -4.66 -4.74 3.29
N LEU A 49 -5.03 -5.12 2.07
CA LEU A 49 -5.57 -4.25 1.03
C LEU A 49 -7.03 -4.58 0.76
N GLN A 50 -7.83 -3.53 0.58
CA GLN A 50 -9.17 -3.62 0.01
C GLN A 50 -9.08 -3.38 -1.49
N GLU A 51 -9.58 -4.32 -2.26
CA GLU A 51 -9.70 -4.19 -3.70
C GLU A 51 -10.97 -3.38 -4.01
N GLU A 52 -10.81 -2.28 -4.71
CA GLU A 52 -11.90 -1.44 -5.16
C GLU A 52 -12.15 -1.72 -6.65
N PRO A 53 -13.38 -2.12 -7.03
CA PRO A 53 -13.70 -2.38 -8.42
C PRO A 53 -13.66 -1.05 -9.18
N ASN A 54 -12.75 -0.97 -10.14
CA ASN A 54 -12.62 0.22 -10.96
C ASN A 54 -13.76 0.24 -11.99
N LYS A 55 -14.65 1.24 -11.90
CA LYS A 55 -15.82 1.35 -12.79
C LYS A 55 -15.45 1.70 -14.24
N PHE A 56 -14.20 2.07 -14.51
CA PHE A 56 -13.76 2.61 -15.80
C PHE A 56 -12.56 1.87 -16.45
N GLY A 57 -12.15 0.70 -15.95
CA GLY A 57 -11.01 -0.02 -16.55
C GLY A 57 -10.86 -1.49 -16.12
N LYS A 58 -9.92 -2.21 -16.78
CA LYS A 58 -9.56 -3.62 -16.47
C LYS A 58 -8.65 -3.78 -15.24
N SER A 59 -8.18 -2.69 -14.63
CA SER A 59 -7.27 -2.71 -13.49
C SER A 59 -8.01 -2.37 -12.20
N SER A 60 -7.95 -3.26 -11.21
CA SER A 60 -8.44 -3.00 -9.86
C SER A 60 -7.59 -1.97 -9.15
N SER A 61 -8.22 -1.06 -8.41
CA SER A 61 -7.51 -0.18 -7.47
C SER A 61 -7.40 -0.84 -6.10
N TYR A 62 -6.35 -0.48 -5.35
CA TYR A 62 -6.11 -1.04 -4.02
C TYR A 62 -6.05 0.07 -2.99
N ARG A 63 -6.80 -0.11 -1.90
CA ARG A 63 -6.80 0.80 -0.75
C ARG A 63 -6.15 0.12 0.45
N PHE A 64 -5.26 0.85 1.11
CA PHE A 64 -4.67 0.43 2.38
C PHE A 64 -5.74 0.27 3.45
N SER A 65 -5.75 -0.88 4.14
CA SER A 65 -6.65 -1.15 5.27
C SER A 65 -5.90 -1.24 6.59
N SER A 66 -4.88 -2.09 6.67
CA SER A 66 -4.09 -2.28 7.89
C SER A 66 -2.73 -2.88 7.59
N CYS A 67 -1.88 -2.90 8.60
CA CYS A 67 -0.49 -3.31 8.51
C CYS A 67 -0.09 -4.03 9.78
N SER A 68 0.56 -5.17 9.62
CA SER A 68 1.20 -5.90 10.70
C SER A 68 2.69 -5.96 10.40
N SER A 69 3.46 -5.17 11.16
CA SER A 69 4.91 -5.37 11.21
C SER A 69 5.19 -6.74 11.81
N LYS A 70 6.22 -7.41 11.27
CA LYS A 70 6.92 -8.43 12.06
C LYS A 70 7.63 -7.79 13.24
#